data_AF-A0A5C1QCF8-F1
#
_entry.id   AF-A0A5C1QCF8-F1
#
_cell.length_a   1.000
_cell.length_b   1.000
_cell.length_c   1.000
_cell.angle_alpha   90.00
_cell.angle_beta   90.00
_cell.angle_gamma   90.00
#
_symmetry.space_group_name_H-M   'P 1'
#
loop_
_entity.id
_entity.type
_entity.pdbx_description
1 polymer ?
#
loop_
_entity_poly.entity_id
_entity_poly.type
_entity_poly.pdbx_seq_one_letter_code
_entity_poly.pdbx_strand_id
1 'polypeptide(L)'
;MVVDQNKYLKILELELEHLVNDISSVIQYEKELHDNRTHTNFVYLENLVVLKDEIMGINGILGEITNFKVGPNENIEEKLLEKIEAFVKSRGYPTAVLHLIENKMRKIEEIKGIC
;
A
#
# COMPACT_ATOMS: atom_id res chain seq x y z
N MET A 1 1.47 7.34 -25.02
CA MET A 1 2.76 7.86 -24.50
C MET A 1 3.24 6.85 -23.47
N VAL A 2 4.43 6.24 -23.64
CA VAL A 2 4.96 5.27 -22.68
C VAL A 2 5.38 6.05 -21.44
N VAL A 3 4.72 5.82 -20.30
CA VAL A 3 5.18 6.39 -19.03
C VAL A 3 6.54 5.77 -18.73
N ASP A 4 7.55 6.62 -18.56
CA ASP A 4 8.87 6.21 -18.09
C ASP A 4 8.68 5.36 -16.83
N GLN A 5 9.19 4.14 -16.88
CA GLN A 5 9.11 3.16 -15.79
C GLN A 5 9.53 3.78 -14.45
N ASN A 6 10.57 4.61 -14.47
CA ASN A 6 11.07 5.28 -13.27
C ASN A 6 10.07 6.31 -12.74
N LYS A 7 9.39 7.03 -13.64
CA LYS A 7 8.36 7.99 -13.26
C LYS A 7 7.16 7.27 -12.65
N TYR A 8 6.73 6.14 -13.20
CA TYR A 8 5.64 5.35 -12.63
C TYR A 8 5.97 4.87 -11.22
N LEU A 9 7.13 4.21 -11.06
CA LEU A 9 7.57 3.70 -9.76
C LEU A 9 7.74 4.83 -8.74
N LYS A 10 8.20 6.01 -9.16
CA LYS A 10 8.35 7.16 -8.28
C LYS A 10 7.01 7.74 -7.80
N ILE A 11 6.01 7.79 -8.69
CA ILE A 11 4.66 8.22 -8.30
C ILE A 11 4.04 7.19 -7.35
N LEU A 12 4.20 5.90 -7.64
CA LEU A 12 3.67 4.85 -6.79
C LEU A 12 4.34 4.84 -5.40
N GLU A 13 5.67 5.03 -5.33
CA GLU A 13 6.38 5.19 -4.06
C GLU A 13 5.76 6.31 -3.20
N LEU A 14 5.55 7.50 -3.78
CA LEU A 14 4.90 8.61 -3.07
C LEU A 14 3.47 8.28 -2.62
N GLU A 15 2.69 7.60 -3.46
CA GLU A 15 1.32 7.18 -3.11
C GLU A 15 1.29 6.16 -1.98
N LEU A 16 2.29 5.28 -1.90
CA LEU A 16 2.44 4.32 -0.82
C LEU A 16 2.91 4.99 0.49
N GLU A 17 3.82 5.96 0.42
CA GLU A 17 4.20 6.78 1.58
C GLU A 17 2.99 7.55 2.13
N HIS A 18 2.16 8.13 1.27
CA HIS A 18 0.91 8.76 1.67
C HIS A 18 -0.05 7.76 2.32
N LEU A 19 -0.18 6.56 1.77
CA LEU A 19 -1.03 5.51 2.34
C LEU A 19 -0.58 5.11 3.76
N VAL A 20 0.73 5.03 4.01
CA VAL A 20 1.26 4.78 5.37
C VAL A 20 0.87 5.88 6.34
N ASN A 21 0.91 7.14 5.89
CA ASN A 21 0.49 8.28 6.71
C ASN A 21 -1.03 8.29 6.96
N ASP A 22 -1.84 7.90 5.97
CA ASP A 22 -3.28 7.75 6.11
C ASP A 22 -3.63 6.70 7.17
N ILE A 23 -3.03 5.50 7.09
CA ILE A 23 -3.25 4.44 8.08
C ILE A 23 -2.74 4.85 9.47
N SER A 24 -1.61 5.56 9.54
CA SER A 24 -1.10 6.10 10.81
C SER A 24 -2.08 7.09 11.46
N SER A 25 -2.79 7.87 10.64
CA SER A 25 -3.84 8.77 11.10
C SER A 25 -5.06 8.00 11.63
N VAL A 26 -5.41 6.87 11.01
CA VAL A 26 -6.46 5.96 11.51
C VAL A 26 -6.07 5.36 12.87
N ILE A 27 -4.80 4.94 13.05
CA ILE A 27 -4.31 4.45 14.35
C ILE A 27 -4.47 5.52 15.44
N GLN A 28 -4.17 6.78 15.13
CA GLN A 28 -4.33 7.88 16.06
C GLN A 28 -5.81 8.11 16.41
N TYR A 29 -6.71 8.03 15.42
CA TYR A 29 -8.15 8.11 15.64
C TYR A 29 -8.67 6.96 16.52
N GLU A 30 -8.24 5.72 16.27
CA GLU A 30 -8.58 4.55 17.09
C GLU A 30 -8.14 4.72 18.54
N LYS A 31 -6.97 5.33 18.75
CA LYS A 31 -6.47 5.68 20.09
C LYS A 31 -7.38 6.71 20.77
N GLU A 32 -7.81 7.74 20.06
CA GLU A 32 -8.74 8.74 20.62
C GLU A 32 -10.10 8.12 20.99
N LEU A 33 -10.61 7.19 20.19
CA LEU A 33 -11.83 6.44 20.51
C LEU A 33 -11.67 5.56 21.75
N HIS A 34 -10.49 4.94 21.90
CA HIS A 34 -10.14 4.15 23.09
C HIS A 34 -10.03 5.02 24.34
N ASP A 35 -9.30 6.14 24.26
CA ASP A 35 -9.11 7.09 25.37
C ASP A 35 -10.46 7.68 25.83
N ASN A 36 -11.39 7.88 24.90
CA ASN A 36 -12.77 8.34 25.17
C ASN A 36 -13.74 7.23 25.60
N ARG A 37 -13.27 5.99 25.77
CA ARG A 37 -14.06 4.80 26.15
C ARG A 37 -15.16 4.42 25.15
N THR A 38 -15.06 4.89 23.92
CA THR A 38 -15.94 4.47 22.81
C THR A 38 -15.57 3.05 22.36
N HIS A 39 -14.27 2.76 22.25
CA HIS A 39 -13.77 1.41 22.00
C HIS A 39 -13.31 0.75 23.30
N THR A 40 -13.67 -0.53 23.46
CA THR A 40 -13.10 -1.35 24.54
C THR A 40 -11.62 -1.62 24.27
N ASN A 41 -10.84 -1.96 25.29
CA ASN A 41 -9.45 -2.37 25.12
C ASN A 41 -9.30 -3.49 24.08
N PHE A 42 -10.24 -4.45 24.06
CA PHE A 42 -10.19 -5.57 23.13
C PHE A 42 -10.31 -5.10 21.68
N VAL A 43 -11.32 -4.28 21.38
CA VAL A 43 -11.55 -3.74 20.02
C VAL A 43 -10.38 -2.88 19.57
N TYR A 44 -9.88 -2.00 20.45
CA TYR A 44 -8.72 -1.16 20.15
C TYR A 44 -7.48 -1.98 19.80
N LEU A 45 -7.17 -3.03 20.58
CA LEU A 45 -6.02 -3.88 20.34
C LEU A 45 -6.15 -4.69 19.04
N GLU A 46 -7.34 -5.21 18.75
CA GLU A 46 -7.61 -5.92 17.49
C GLU A 46 -7.38 -5.00 16.28
N ASN A 47 -7.97 -3.80 16.30
CA ASN A 47 -7.78 -2.80 15.24
C ASN A 47 -6.30 -2.40 15.11
N LEU A 48 -5.62 -2.15 16.23
CA LEU A 48 -4.22 -1.73 16.22
C LEU A 48 -3.30 -2.78 15.61
N VAL A 49 -3.54 -4.06 15.86
CA VAL A 49 -2.75 -5.15 15.28
C VAL A 49 -2.92 -5.17 13.76
N VAL A 50 -4.17 -5.13 13.27
CA VAL A 50 -4.45 -5.14 11.82
C VAL A 50 -3.80 -3.94 11.13
N LEU A 51 -3.99 -2.73 11.64
CA LEU A 51 -3.45 -1.51 11.04
C LEU A 51 -1.92 -1.49 11.02
N LYS A 52 -1.28 -2.06 12.05
CA LYS A 52 0.18 -2.20 12.09
C LYS A 52 0.69 -3.22 11.07
N ASP A 53 0.01 -4.34 10.92
CA ASP A 53 0.35 -5.35 9.92
C ASP A 53 0.19 -4.78 8.50
N GLU A 54 -0.81 -3.93 8.26
CA GLU A 54 -0.97 -3.21 7.00
C GLU A 54 0.21 -2.27 6.72
N ILE A 55 0.60 -1.45 7.70
CA ILE A 55 1.79 -0.57 7.58
C ILE A 55 3.05 -1.40 7.30
N MET A 56 3.23 -2.53 7.98
CA MET A 56 4.38 -3.42 7.75
C MET A 56 4.38 -4.00 6.33
N GLY A 57 3.22 -4.41 5.82
CA GLY A 57 3.06 -4.89 4.46
C GLY A 57 3.43 -3.83 3.43
N ILE A 58 2.91 -2.61 3.58
CA ILE A 58 3.17 -1.50 2.67
C ILE A 58 4.65 -1.08 2.71
N ASN A 59 5.24 -0.96 3.90
CA ASN A 59 6.66 -0.64 4.04
C ASN A 59 7.57 -1.72 3.43
N GLY A 60 7.18 -2.98 3.55
CA GLY A 60 7.88 -4.08 2.89
C GLY A 60 7.90 -3.93 1.37
N ILE A 61 6.78 -3.50 0.79
CA ILE A 61 6.67 -3.27 -0.67
C ILE A 61 7.42 -2.02 -1.10
N LEU A 62 7.39 -0.94 -0.30
CA LEU A 62 8.23 0.24 -0.52
C LEU A 62 9.72 -0.12 -0.62
N GLY A 63 10.22 -1.02 0.22
CA GLY A 63 11.60 -1.49 0.13
C GLY A 63 11.93 -2.28 -1.15
N GLU A 64 10.91 -2.88 -1.78
CA GLU A 64 11.05 -3.69 -2.99
C GLU A 64 10.87 -2.88 -4.28
N ILE A 65 10.10 -1.79 -4.24
CA ILE A 65 9.68 -1.05 -5.43
C ILE A 65 10.82 -0.25 -6.06
N THR A 66 11.76 0.25 -5.25
CA THR A 66 12.89 1.07 -5.70
C THR A 66 13.82 0.31 -6.65
N ASN A 67 13.85 -1.01 -6.56
CA ASN A 67 14.69 -1.89 -7.38
C ASN A 67 13.91 -2.63 -8.47
N PHE A 68 12.62 -2.35 -8.62
CA PHE A 68 11.77 -3.07 -9.55
C PHE A 68 12.14 -2.74 -11.00
N LYS A 69 12.40 -3.77 -11.80
CA LYS A 69 12.70 -3.65 -13.23
C LYS A 69 11.89 -4.65 -14.02
N VAL A 70 11.32 -4.18 -15.13
CA VAL A 70 10.66 -5.00 -16.13
C VAL A 70 11.42 -4.96 -17.45
N GLY A 71 11.32 -6.04 -18.20
CA GLY A 71 11.87 -6.12 -19.55
C GLY A 71 11.20 -5.14 -20.51
N PRO A 72 11.84 -4.82 -21.64
CA PRO A 72 11.38 -3.80 -22.59
C PRO A 72 10.03 -4.08 -23.27
N ASN A 73 9.50 -5.30 -23.15
CA ASN A 73 8.22 -5.72 -23.73
C ASN A 73 7.20 -6.17 -22.66
N GLU A 74 7.50 -5.96 -21.38
CA GLU A 74 6.61 -6.38 -20.29
C GLU A 74 5.75 -5.22 -19.79
N ASN A 75 4.52 -5.55 -19.36
CA ASN A 75 3.68 -4.59 -18.66
C ASN A 75 4.16 -4.44 -17.22
N ILE A 76 4.66 -3.25 -16.87
CA ILE A 76 5.11 -2.92 -15.51
C ILE A 76 4.03 -3.16 -14.46
N GLU A 77 2.78 -2.79 -14.73
CA GLU A 77 1.67 -2.87 -13.77
C GLU A 77 1.38 -4.33 -13.43
N GLU A 78 1.22 -5.17 -14.45
CA GLU A 78 0.95 -6.60 -14.29
C GLU A 78 2.09 -7.29 -13.52
N LYS A 79 3.34 -7.06 -13.91
CA LYS A 79 4.51 -7.67 -13.26
C LYS A 79 4.70 -7.20 -11.83
N LEU A 80 4.41 -5.92 -11.56
CA LEU A 80 4.51 -5.37 -10.23
C LEU A 80 3.41 -5.94 -9.33
N LEU A 81 2.19 -6.07 -9.85
CA LEU A 81 1.07 -6.69 -9.13
C LEU A 81 1.36 -8.15 -8.79
N GLU A 82 1.85 -8.94 -9.74
CA GLU A 82 2.29 -10.33 -9.50
C GLU A 82 3.34 -10.40 -8.37
N LYS A 83 4.31 -9.49 -8.37
CA LYS A 83 5.36 -9.43 -7.33
C LYS A 83 4.77 -9.04 -5.96
N ILE A 84 3.86 -8.08 -5.92
CA ILE A 84 3.19 -7.65 -4.69
C ILE A 84 2.33 -8.77 -4.12
N GLU A 85 1.54 -9.44 -4.96
CA GLU A 85 0.73 -10.59 -4.55
C GLU A 85 1.58 -11.69 -3.94
N ALA A 86 2.69 -12.05 -4.59
CA ALA A 86 3.62 -13.06 -4.09
C ALA A 86 4.23 -12.62 -2.75
N PHE A 87 4.59 -11.34 -2.61
CA PHE A 87 5.13 -10.78 -1.38
C PHE A 87 4.13 -10.85 -0.23
N VAL A 88 2.90 -10.36 -0.43
CA VAL A 88 1.81 -10.38 0.56
C VAL A 88 1.52 -11.82 1.01
N LYS A 89 1.36 -12.74 0.06
CA LYS A 89 1.10 -14.16 0.34
C LYS A 89 2.25 -14.82 1.09
N SER A 90 3.50 -14.59 0.69
CA SER A 90 4.67 -15.23 1.31
C SER A 90 4.95 -14.75 2.73
N ARG A 91 4.55 -13.52 3.08
CA ARG A 91 4.76 -12.92 4.39
C ARG A 91 3.56 -13.05 5.32
N GLY A 92 2.41 -13.52 4.81
CA GLY A 92 1.18 -13.65 5.58
C GLY A 92 0.55 -12.29 5.93
N TYR A 93 0.79 -11.26 5.12
CA TYR A 93 0.17 -9.95 5.35
C TYR A 93 -1.34 -9.99 5.03
N PRO A 94 -2.14 -9.11 5.65
CA PRO A 94 -3.57 -9.01 5.36
C PRO A 94 -3.82 -8.77 3.87
N THR A 95 -4.84 -9.42 3.30
CA THR A 95 -5.27 -9.22 1.90
C THR A 95 -5.64 -7.76 1.63
N ALA A 96 -6.06 -7.01 2.66
CA ALA A 96 -6.31 -5.58 2.58
C ALA A 96 -5.11 -4.79 2.03
N VAL A 97 -3.87 -5.19 2.34
CA VAL A 97 -2.65 -4.57 1.81
C VAL A 97 -2.64 -4.60 0.28
N LEU A 98 -2.95 -5.75 -0.32
CA LEU A 98 -3.01 -5.89 -1.77
C LEU A 98 -4.04 -4.93 -2.38
N HIS A 99 -5.25 -4.92 -1.82
CA HIS A 99 -6.34 -4.06 -2.31
C HIS A 99 -6.05 -2.57 -2.18
N LEU A 100 -5.41 -2.14 -1.08
CA LEU A 100 -5.03 -0.75 -0.89
C LEU A 100 -4.03 -0.31 -1.97
N ILE A 101 -3.07 -1.17 -2.29
CA ILE A 101 -2.02 -0.87 -3.28
C ILE A 101 -2.58 -0.92 -4.70
N GLU A 102 -3.40 -1.92 -5.04
CA GLU A 102 -4.14 -1.98 -6.31
C GLU A 102 -4.94 -0.70 -6.57
N ASN A 103 -5.61 -0.18 -5.54
CA ASN A 103 -6.37 1.07 -5.65
C ASN A 103 -5.46 2.29 -5.91
N LYS A 104 -4.25 2.32 -5.36
CA LYS A 104 -3.25 3.36 -5.67
C LYS A 104 -2.75 3.24 -7.11
N MET A 105 -2.44 2.03 -7.56
CA MET A 105 -2.03 1.77 -8.95
C MET A 105 -3.10 2.22 -9.96
N ARG A 106 -4.38 1.88 -9.71
CA ARG A 106 -5.51 2.28 -10.55
C ARG A 106 -5.67 3.80 -10.65
N LYS A 107 -5.53 4.53 -9.54
CA LYS A 107 -5.58 6.01 -9.57
C LYS A 107 -4.48 6.61 -10.43
N ILE A 108 -3.29 6.03 -10.40
CA ILE A 108 -2.18 6.49 -11.25
C ILE A 108 -2.53 6.27 -12.73
N GLU A 109 -3.17 5.15 -13.07
CA GLU A 109 -3.64 4.87 -14.44
C GLU A 109 -4.72 5.86 -14.91
N GLU A 110 -5.68 6.21 -14.05
CA GLU A 110 -6.70 7.21 -14.36
C GLU A 110 -6.06 8.58 -14.69
N ILE A 111 -5.01 8.98 -13.96
CA ILE A 111 -4.26 10.20 -14.24
C ILE A 111 -3.55 10.13 -15.60
N LYS A 112 -3.03 8.96 -16.00
CA LYS A 112 -2.41 8.76 -17.31
C LYS A 112 -3.40 8.90 -18.46
N GLY A 113 -4.67 8.55 -18.26
CA GLY A 113 -5.71 8.59 -19.29
C GLY A 113 -6.28 10.00 -19.57
N ILE A 114 -5.97 10.98 -18.73
CA ILE A 114 -6.53 12.35 -18.80
C ILE A 114 -5.52 13.36 -19.41
N CYS A 115 -4.24 13.00 -19.51
CA CYS A 115 -3.16 13.83 -20.09
C CYS A 115 -2.71 13.31 -21.46
#